data_AF-A4PIL5-F1
#
_entry.id   AF-A4PIL5-F1
#
_cell.length_a   1.000
_cell.length_b   1.000
_cell.length_c   1.000
_cell.angle_alpha   90.00
_cell.angle_beta   90.00
_cell.angle_gamma   90.00
#
_symmetry.space_group_name_H-M   'P 1'
#
loop_
_entity.id
_entity.type
_entity.pdbx_description
1 polymer ?
#
loop_
_entity_poly.entity_id
_entity_poly.type
_entity_poly.pdbx_seq_one_letter_code
_entity_poly.pdbx_strand_id
1 'polypeptide(L)' 'GSGFTQGVGNPVSCARNKGICVPSRCPGNMRQIGTCLGPPVKCA' A
#
# COMPACT_ATOMS: atom_id res chain seq x y z
N GLY A 1 13.21 -10.48 -9.68
CA GLY A 1 12.53 -9.17 -9.55
C GLY A 1 11.47 -9.30 -8.50
N SER A 2 11.64 -8.65 -7.35
CA SER A 2 10.76 -8.83 -6.20
C SER A 2 10.55 -7.49 -5.50
N GLY A 3 9.72 -6.64 -6.11
CA GLY A 3 9.38 -5.32 -5.61
C GLY A 3 8.15 -5.34 -4.70
N PHE A 4 8.17 -6.15 -3.64
CA PHE A 4 7.21 -6.03 -2.55
C PHE A 4 7.97 -5.45 -1.37
N THR A 5 7.66 -4.22 -0.97
CA THR A 5 8.25 -3.66 0.25
C THR A 5 7.70 -4.48 1.43
N GLN A 6 8.54 -5.34 1.99
CA GLN A 6 8.20 -6.34 3.02
C GLN A 6 7.75 -5.73 4.38
N GLY A 7 7.38 -4.44 4.42
CA GLY A 7 7.12 -3.71 5.67
C GLY A 7 5.89 -2.81 5.68
N VAL A 8 5.19 -2.64 4.56
CA VAL A 8 3.96 -1.84 4.52
C VAL A 8 2.76 -2.79 4.61
N GLY A 9 2.39 -3.10 5.86
CA GLY A 9 1.23 -3.95 6.20
C GLY A 9 0.22 -3.30 7.14
N ASN A 10 0.49 -2.05 7.56
CA ASN A 10 -0.33 -1.29 8.49
C ASN A 10 -0.54 0.15 7.95
N PRO A 11 -1.61 0.87 8.32
CA PRO A 11 -1.88 2.20 7.76
C PRO A 11 -0.83 3.24 8.16
N VAL A 12 -0.18 3.06 9.32
CA VAL A 12 0.88 3.95 9.80
C VAL A 12 2.14 3.84 8.93
N SER A 13 2.57 2.62 8.60
CA SER A 13 3.68 2.36 7.67
C SER A 13 3.36 2.90 6.27
N CYS A 14 2.10 2.80 5.83
CA CYS A 14 1.67 3.33 4.55
C CYS A 14 1.83 4.86 4.49
N ALA A 15 1.31 5.57 5.49
CA ALA A 15 1.47 7.01 5.60
C ALA A 15 2.94 7.45 5.71
N ARG A 16 3.78 6.68 6.44
CA ARG A 16 5.23 6.93 6.51
C ARG A 16 5.94 6.80 5.17
N ASN A 17 5.45 5.93 4.28
CA ASN A 17 5.95 5.79 2.91
C ASN A 17 5.28 6.76 1.93
N LYS A 18 4.55 7.77 2.43
CA LYS A 18 3.77 8.74 1.65
C LYS A 18 2.71 8.08 0.75
N GLY A 19 2.28 6.88 1.13
CA GLY A 19 1.20 6.18 0.44
C GLY A 19 -0.16 6.46 1.06
N ILE A 20 -1.20 6.05 0.35
CA ILE A 20 -2.60 6.13 0.81
C ILE A 20 -3.21 4.74 0.90
N CYS A 21 -4.08 4.53 1.89
CA CYS A 21 -4.85 3.31 2.02
C CYS A 21 -6.08 3.37 1.11
N VAL A 22 -6.13 2.48 0.13
CA VAL A 22 -7.24 2.36 -0.82
C VAL A 22 -7.90 0.99 -0.71
N PRO A 23 -9.23 0.90 -0.59
CA PRO A 23 -9.93 -0.37 -0.35
C PRO A 23 -10.04 -1.28 -1.59
N SER A 24 -9.67 -0.83 -2.79
CA SER A 24 -9.95 -1.57 -4.04
C SER A 24 -8.79 -1.55 -5.05
N ARG A 25 -8.66 -0.48 -5.83
CA ARG A 25 -7.57 -0.26 -6.79
C ARG A 25 -6.84 1.02 -6.45
N CYS A 26 -5.52 1.00 -6.64
CA CYS A 26 -4.72 2.21 -6.63
C CYS A 26 -5.22 3.13 -7.76
N PRO A 27 -5.58 4.38 -7.46
CA PRO A 27 -6.08 5.29 -8.48
C PRO A 27 -4.96 5.72 -9.45
N GLY A 28 -5.28 5.78 -10.74
CA GLY A 28 -4.41 6.35 -11.78
C GLY A 28 -3.06 5.65 -11.94
N ASN A 29 -1.97 6.44 -11.84
CA ASN A 29 -0.58 6.00 -12.01
C ASN A 29 0.10 5.55 -10.69
N MET A 30 -0.66 5.40 -9.59
CA MET A 30 -0.09 4.91 -8.33
C MET A 30 0.18 3.41 -8.39
N ARG A 31 1.35 2.99 -7.91
CA ARG A 31 1.72 1.58 -7.80
C ARG A 31 1.45 1.12 -6.38
N GLN A 32 0.90 -0.08 -6.23
CA GLN A 32 0.79 -0.69 -4.92
C GLN A 32 2.18 -0.86 -4.30
N ILE A 33 2.41 -0.21 -3.17
CA ILE A 33 3.64 -0.32 -2.38
C ILE A 33 3.49 -1.31 -1.23
N GLY A 34 2.25 -1.61 -0.81
CA GLY A 34 1.96 -2.62 0.23
C GLY A 34 0.48 -2.78 0.53
N THR A 35 0.16 -3.01 1.81
CA THR A 35 -1.21 -3.12 2.35
C THR A 35 -1.34 -2.29 3.64
N CYS A 36 -2.56 -1.89 3.99
CA CYS A 36 -2.81 -1.16 5.23
C CYS A 36 -3.47 -2.00 6.30
N LEU A 37 -4.46 -2.83 6.00
CA LEU A 37 -5.20 -3.60 7.02
C LEU A 37 -5.24 -5.08 6.66
N GLY A 38 -4.24 -5.52 5.88
CA GLY A 38 -4.31 -6.75 5.10
C GLY A 38 -5.16 -6.58 3.82
N PRO A 39 -5.22 -7.62 2.97
CA PRO A 39 -6.12 -7.66 1.82
C PRO A 39 -7.57 -7.45 2.28
N PRO A 40 -8.38 -6.58 1.65
CA PRO A 40 -8.21 -5.97 0.32
C PRO A 40 -7.59 -4.55 0.31
N VAL A 41 -7.27 -3.97 1.48
CA VAL A 41 -6.84 -2.58 1.58
C VAL A 41 -5.37 -2.44 1.19
N LYS A 42 -5.15 -1.89 0.00
CA LYS A 42 -3.82 -1.68 -0.56
C LYS A 42 -3.25 -0.36 -0.07
N CYS A 43 -1.94 -0.35 0.13
CA CYS A 43 -1.18 0.89 0.25
C CYS A 43 -0.64 1.23 -1.14
N ALA A 44 -1.00 2.41 -1.63
CA ALA A 44 -0.68 2.93 -2.96
C ALA A 44 0.22 4.17 -2.85
#